data_AF-A0A8C0J8U2-F1
#
_entry.id   AF-A0A8C0J8U2-F1
#
_cell.length_a   1.000
_cell.length_b   1.000
_cell.length_c   1.000
_cell.angle_alpha   90.00
_cell.angle_beta   90.00
_cell.angle_gamma   90.00
#
_symmetry.space_group_name_H-M   'P 1'
#
loop_
_entity.id
_entity.type
_entity.pdbx_description
1 polymer ?
#
loop_
_entity_poly.entity_id
_entity_poly.type
_entity_poly.pdbx_seq_one_letter_code
_entity_poly.pdbx_strand_id
1 'polypeptide(L)'
;MLIFIVAGLLVHCVFLASIFDIYFTSPLVHGMTPQRTPLLPPAKRLVLFVADGLRADTLYELDDNGTSQAPYLRNIIEYKGSWGVSHTHVPTESRPGHVALIAGFYEDVSAVAKGWKENPVEFDSIFNESKYTWSWGSPDILPMFAKGASGDHVYTYCYTAEKEDFGAQDATKLDTWVFDHVKCRIKGCLFAFHLYSPKSLSASETGQPQVVHSLMCSFPVDSICK
;
A
#
# COMPACT_ATOMS: atom_id res chain seq x y z
N MET A 1 -33.77 -43.66 -5.79
CA MET A 1 -32.30 -43.49 -5.79
C MET A 1 -31.89 -42.21 -6.50
N LEU A 2 -32.27 -42.01 -7.77
CA LEU A 2 -31.94 -40.80 -8.53
C LEU A 2 -32.41 -39.49 -7.87
N ILE A 3 -33.62 -39.46 -7.32
CA ILE A 3 -34.17 -38.28 -6.62
C ILE A 3 -33.29 -37.86 -5.43
N PHE A 4 -32.79 -38.82 -4.65
CA PHE A 4 -31.90 -38.53 -3.52
C PHE A 4 -30.53 -38.03 -3.98
N ILE A 5 -30.01 -38.54 -5.10
CA ILE A 5 -28.75 -38.07 -5.69
C ILE A 5 -28.90 -36.64 -6.20
N VAL A 6 -29.99 -36.35 -6.93
CA VAL A 6 -30.29 -35.00 -7.45
C VAL A 6 -30.53 -34.01 -6.31
N ALA A 7 -31.30 -34.39 -5.28
CA ALA A 7 -31.53 -33.55 -4.12
C ALA A 7 -30.23 -33.27 -3.33
N GLY A 8 -29.40 -34.30 -3.13
CA GLY A 8 -28.10 -34.14 -2.48
C GLY A 8 -27.17 -33.20 -3.26
N LEU A 9 -27.10 -33.36 -4.58
CA LEU A 9 -26.32 -32.49 -5.45
C LEU A 9 -26.83 -31.05 -5.43
N LEU A 10 -28.15 -30.85 -5.45
CA LEU A 10 -28.77 -29.53 -5.37
C LEU A 10 -28.44 -28.84 -4.04
N VAL A 11 -28.54 -29.55 -2.92
CA VAL A 11 -28.16 -29.04 -1.60
C VAL A 11 -26.68 -28.63 -1.57
N HIS A 12 -25.78 -29.45 -2.13
CA HIS A 12 -24.36 -29.10 -2.21
C HIS A 12 -24.09 -27.89 -3.12
N CYS A 13 -24.79 -27.77 -4.25
CA CYS A 13 -24.69 -26.59 -5.11
C CYS A 13 -25.18 -25.32 -4.39
N VAL A 14 -26.29 -25.40 -3.64
CA VAL A 14 -26.80 -24.28 -2.84
C VAL A 14 -25.81 -23.89 -1.75
N PHE A 15 -25.25 -24.87 -1.02
CA PHE A 15 -24.24 -24.56 0.00
C PHE A 15 -22.98 -23.94 -0.61
N LEU A 16 -22.51 -24.46 -1.75
CA LEU A 16 -21.37 -23.89 -2.46
C LEU A 16 -21.65 -22.45 -2.87
N ALA A 17 -22.81 -22.18 -3.48
CA ALA A 17 -23.22 -20.83 -3.85
C ALA A 17 -23.35 -19.90 -2.63
N SER A 18 -23.88 -20.41 -1.51
CA SER A 18 -24.06 -19.60 -0.29
C SER A 18 -22.75 -19.14 0.34
N ILE A 19 -21.67 -19.95 0.24
CA ILE A 19 -20.34 -19.51 0.67
C ILE A 19 -19.89 -18.31 -0.17
N PHE A 20 -20.14 -18.34 -1.48
CA PHE A 20 -19.75 -17.22 -2.34
C PHE A 20 -20.54 -15.95 -2.01
N ASP A 21 -21.85 -16.09 -1.78
CA ASP A 21 -22.73 -14.98 -1.43
C ASP A 21 -22.39 -14.37 -0.06
N ILE A 22 -22.17 -15.20 0.97
CA ILE A 22 -21.90 -14.72 2.34
C ILE A 22 -20.52 -14.04 2.44
N TYR A 23 -19.49 -14.58 1.80
CA TYR A 23 -18.11 -14.11 1.99
C TYR A 23 -17.61 -13.14 0.92
N PHE A 24 -18.21 -13.10 -0.27
CA PHE A 24 -17.73 -12.26 -1.38
C PHE A 24 -18.77 -11.24 -1.84
N THR A 25 -19.83 -11.02 -1.07
CA THR A 25 -20.68 -9.84 -1.23
C THR A 25 -19.95 -8.61 -0.70
N SER A 26 -19.99 -7.53 -1.48
CA SER A 26 -19.34 -6.27 -1.14
C SER A 26 -19.94 -5.66 0.13
N PRO A 27 -19.13 -5.37 1.17
CA PRO A 27 -19.58 -4.66 2.36
C PRO A 27 -19.60 -3.13 2.17
N LEU A 28 -19.20 -2.63 0.99
CA LEU A 28 -18.99 -1.20 0.78
C LEU A 28 -20.30 -0.43 0.62
N VAL A 29 -20.46 0.59 1.47
CA VAL A 29 -21.60 1.51 1.42
C VAL A 29 -21.25 2.66 0.47
N HIS A 30 -22.16 2.96 -0.46
CA HIS A 30 -21.97 4.00 -1.46
C HIS A 30 -22.78 5.25 -1.11
N GLY A 31 -22.36 6.41 -1.61
CA GLY A 31 -23.10 7.68 -1.48
C GLY A 31 -22.96 8.37 -0.12
N MET A 32 -21.88 8.10 0.62
CA MET A 32 -21.58 8.84 1.85
C MET A 32 -21.32 10.32 1.54
N THR A 33 -21.75 11.21 2.44
CA THR A 33 -21.55 12.65 2.28
C THR A 33 -20.19 13.07 2.82
N PRO A 34 -19.30 13.67 2.01
CA PRO A 34 -17.97 14.09 2.46
C PRO A 34 -18.04 15.01 3.67
N GLN A 35 -17.21 14.75 4.67
CA GLN A 35 -17.11 15.55 5.89
C GLN A 35 -15.80 16.33 5.89
N ARG A 36 -15.88 17.63 6.23
CA ARG A 36 -14.68 18.45 6.44
C ARG A 36 -14.36 18.55 7.92
N THR A 37 -13.09 18.41 8.24
CA THR A 37 -12.62 18.59 9.61
C THR A 37 -12.44 20.08 9.88
N PRO A 38 -13.03 20.65 10.94
CA PRO A 38 -12.88 22.09 11.26
C PRO A 38 -11.52 22.44 11.86
N LEU A 39 -10.70 21.43 12.19
CA LEU A 39 -9.36 21.58 12.74
C LEU A 39 -8.37 22.01 11.65
N LEU A 40 -7.39 22.83 12.02
CA LEU A 40 -6.28 23.13 11.11
C LEU A 40 -5.48 21.86 10.81
N PRO A 41 -5.03 21.68 9.55
CA PRO A 41 -4.23 20.52 9.18
C PRO A 41 -2.88 20.54 9.92
N PRO A 42 -2.42 19.40 10.48
CA PRO A 42 -1.19 19.33 11.27
C PRO A 42 0.07 19.54 10.43
N ALA A 43 -0.02 19.37 9.11
CA ALA A 43 1.08 19.58 8.18
C ALA A 43 0.56 20.11 6.83
N LYS A 44 1.44 20.79 6.09
CA LYS A 44 1.15 21.28 4.73
C LYS A 44 1.45 20.24 3.64
N ARG A 45 2.15 19.16 3.99
CA ARG A 45 2.65 18.13 3.07
C ARG A 45 2.72 16.80 3.79
N LEU A 46 2.45 15.73 3.07
CA LEU A 46 2.59 14.36 3.51
C LEU A 46 3.59 13.65 2.59
N VAL A 47 4.56 12.97 3.21
CA VAL A 47 5.44 12.03 2.50
C VAL A 47 5.20 10.66 3.10
N LEU A 48 4.74 9.73 2.27
CA LEU A 48 4.39 8.37 2.65
C LEU A 48 5.39 7.41 2.01
N PHE A 49 6.25 6.82 2.83
CA PHE A 49 7.13 5.72 2.45
C PHE A 49 6.43 4.40 2.74
N VAL A 50 6.26 3.55 1.73
CA VAL A 50 5.69 2.21 1.91
C VAL A 50 6.74 1.18 1.50
N ALA A 51 7.20 0.42 2.50
CA ALA A 51 8.06 -0.74 2.31
C ALA A 51 7.19 -2.00 2.37
N ASP A 52 7.24 -2.80 1.31
CA ASP A 52 6.46 -4.01 1.21
C ASP A 52 7.16 -5.16 1.95
N GLY A 53 6.36 -6.00 2.62
CA GLY A 53 6.86 -7.10 3.44
C GLY A 53 7.63 -6.69 4.69
N LEU A 54 7.64 -5.40 5.07
CA LEU A 54 8.39 -4.91 6.24
C LEU A 54 7.77 -5.37 7.54
N ARG A 55 8.36 -6.42 8.12
CA ARG A 55 7.95 -6.95 9.42
C ARG A 55 8.43 -6.05 10.56
N ALA A 56 7.63 -6.00 11.61
CA ALA A 56 7.93 -5.17 12.77
C ALA A 56 9.20 -5.64 13.50
N ASP A 57 9.34 -6.96 13.67
CA ASP A 57 10.51 -7.60 14.29
C ASP A 57 11.84 -7.20 13.63
N THR A 58 11.86 -7.04 12.31
CA THR A 58 13.05 -6.60 11.54
C THR A 58 13.59 -5.25 12.03
N LEU A 59 12.74 -4.39 12.60
CA LEU A 59 13.14 -3.09 13.17
C LEU A 59 13.42 -3.15 14.68
N TYR A 60 12.93 -4.16 15.39
CA TYR A 60 13.08 -4.31 16.84
C TYR A 60 14.19 -5.26 17.26
N GLU A 61 14.48 -6.26 16.43
CA GLU A 61 15.53 -7.24 16.66
C GLU A 61 16.89 -6.56 16.68
N LEU A 62 17.68 -6.95 17.67
CA LEU A 62 19.07 -6.56 17.84
C LEU A 62 19.91 -7.82 17.67
N ASP A 63 21.06 -7.67 17.01
CA ASP A 63 22.06 -8.72 16.97
C ASP A 63 22.68 -8.98 18.36
N ASP A 64 23.55 -9.98 18.46
CA ASP A 64 24.26 -10.33 19.70
C ASP A 64 25.13 -9.16 20.25
N ASN A 65 25.45 -8.18 19.41
CA ASN A 65 26.21 -6.99 19.76
C ASN A 65 25.32 -5.78 20.12
N GLY A 66 23.99 -5.96 20.14
CA GLY A 66 23.02 -4.91 20.44
C GLY A 66 22.76 -3.92 19.30
N THR A 67 23.12 -4.26 18.05
CA THR A 67 22.93 -3.42 16.87
C THR A 67 21.73 -3.87 16.05
N SER A 68 20.98 -2.90 15.53
CA SER A 68 19.81 -3.15 14.68
C SER A 68 20.21 -3.18 13.21
N GLN A 69 19.55 -4.04 12.43
CA GLN A 69 19.71 -4.12 10.97
C GLN A 69 19.31 -2.81 10.26
N ALA A 70 18.48 -1.98 10.89
CA ALA A 70 18.07 -0.68 10.36
C ALA A 70 18.39 0.45 11.37
N PRO A 71 19.68 0.77 11.60
CA PRO A 71 20.09 1.65 12.71
C PRO A 71 19.52 3.07 12.59
N TYR A 72 19.29 3.55 11.37
CA TYR A 72 18.66 4.85 11.13
C TYR A 72 17.18 4.85 11.54
N LEU A 73 16.41 3.85 11.11
CA LEU A 73 15.00 3.73 11.47
C LEU A 73 14.84 3.45 12.97
N ARG A 74 15.74 2.66 13.55
CA ARG A 74 15.80 2.42 14.99
C ARG A 74 15.99 3.71 15.78
N ASN A 75 16.93 4.56 15.37
CA ASN A 75 17.16 5.86 16.00
C ASN A 75 15.92 6.78 15.88
N ILE A 76 15.19 6.73 14.76
CA ILE A 76 13.93 7.47 14.63
C ILE A 76 12.89 6.96 15.64
N ILE A 77 12.71 5.64 15.73
CA ILE A 77 11.78 4.98 16.65
C ILE A 77 12.07 5.34 18.10
N GLU A 78 13.34 5.37 18.50
CA GLU A 78 13.75 5.60 19.90
C GLU A 78 13.69 7.08 20.33
N TYR A 79 14.06 8.02 19.46
CA TYR A 79 14.34 9.39 19.91
C TYR A 79 13.54 10.50 19.21
N LYS A 80 12.90 10.24 18.06
CA LYS A 80 12.30 11.33 17.24
C LYS A 80 10.86 11.10 16.82
N GLY A 81 10.48 9.86 16.57
CA GLY A 81 9.21 9.50 15.94
C GLY A 81 8.18 8.95 16.92
N SER A 82 6.93 8.93 16.46
CA SER A 82 5.90 8.08 17.03
C SER A 82 5.75 6.85 16.15
N TRP A 83 5.54 5.69 16.77
CA TRP A 83 5.46 4.42 16.07
C TRP A 83 4.36 3.54 16.66
N GLY A 84 3.93 2.56 15.87
CA GLY A 84 2.98 1.54 16.27
C GLY A 84 3.09 0.33 15.36
N VAL A 85 2.67 -0.84 15.85
CA VAL A 85 2.61 -2.07 15.05
C VAL A 85 1.22 -2.14 14.40
N SER A 86 1.19 -2.05 13.08
CA SER A 86 -0.05 -2.22 12.31
C SER A 86 -0.37 -3.71 12.18
N HIS A 87 -1.57 -4.11 12.60
CA HIS A 87 -2.07 -5.46 12.41
C HIS A 87 -2.80 -5.51 11.07
N THR A 88 -2.20 -6.21 10.11
CA THR A 88 -2.79 -6.38 8.79
C THR A 88 -3.96 -7.35 8.85
N HIS A 89 -5.01 -7.04 8.07
CA HIS A 89 -6.11 -7.96 7.86
C HIS A 89 -5.83 -8.80 6.62
N VAL A 90 -6.41 -10.00 6.57
CA VAL A 90 -6.34 -10.85 5.38
C VAL A 90 -7.18 -10.25 4.24
N PRO A 91 -6.74 -10.35 2.98
CA PRO A 91 -5.47 -10.92 2.52
C PRO A 91 -4.28 -9.97 2.75
N THR A 92 -3.16 -10.51 3.24
CA THR A 92 -1.94 -9.76 3.54
C THR A 92 -1.06 -9.61 2.29
N GLU A 93 -1.62 -8.96 1.28
CA GLU A 93 -0.94 -8.66 0.01
C GLU A 93 -0.69 -7.16 -0.14
N SER A 94 0.20 -6.79 -1.06
CA SER A 94 0.61 -5.41 -1.31
C SER A 94 -0.60 -4.50 -1.59
N ARG A 95 -1.51 -4.93 -2.45
CA ARG A 95 -2.67 -4.13 -2.89
C ARG A 95 -3.68 -3.83 -1.76
N PRO A 96 -4.26 -4.84 -1.07
CA PRO A 96 -5.11 -4.59 0.08
C PRO A 96 -4.48 -3.70 1.15
N GLY A 97 -3.17 -3.87 1.40
CA GLY A 97 -2.42 -3.04 2.34
C GLY A 97 -2.37 -1.56 1.93
N HIS A 98 -2.11 -1.27 0.65
CA HIS A 98 -2.11 0.11 0.15
C HIS A 98 -3.50 0.75 0.19
N VAL A 99 -4.56 -0.01 -0.14
CA VAL A 99 -5.95 0.50 -0.04
C VAL A 99 -6.28 0.87 1.40
N ALA A 100 -5.95 0.01 2.37
CA ALA A 100 -6.17 0.29 3.78
C ALA A 100 -5.39 1.52 4.27
N LEU A 101 -4.14 1.69 3.83
CA LEU A 101 -3.31 2.83 4.24
C LEU A 101 -3.76 4.16 3.65
N ILE A 102 -4.19 4.17 2.38
CA ILE A 102 -4.42 5.40 1.61
C ILE A 102 -5.89 5.81 1.59
N ALA A 103 -6.81 4.83 1.61
CA ALA A 103 -8.25 5.07 1.59
C ALA A 103 -8.93 4.79 2.94
N GLY A 104 -8.23 4.14 3.88
CA GLY A 104 -8.73 3.97 5.25
C GLY A 104 -9.80 2.89 5.43
N PHE A 105 -9.98 2.01 4.46
CA PHE A 105 -10.89 0.87 4.55
C PHE A 105 -10.26 -0.40 3.94
N TYR A 106 -10.76 -1.57 4.33
CA TYR A 106 -10.26 -2.84 3.80
C TYR A 106 -10.74 -3.07 2.37
N GLU A 107 -9.85 -3.58 1.51
CA GLU A 107 -10.22 -3.87 0.14
C GLU A 107 -11.44 -4.80 0.05
N ASP A 108 -12.28 -4.54 -0.96
CA ASP A 108 -13.47 -5.33 -1.20
C ASP A 108 -13.11 -6.76 -1.63
N VAL A 109 -13.47 -7.72 -0.79
CA VAL A 109 -13.35 -9.15 -1.05
C VAL A 109 -14.11 -9.60 -2.31
N SER A 110 -15.11 -8.83 -2.75
CA SER A 110 -15.80 -9.08 -4.02
C SER A 110 -14.89 -8.97 -5.25
N ALA A 111 -13.70 -8.36 -5.12
CA ALA A 111 -12.68 -8.33 -6.16
C ALA A 111 -12.22 -9.72 -6.65
N VAL A 112 -12.47 -10.78 -5.85
CA VAL A 112 -12.28 -12.18 -6.26
C VAL A 112 -13.03 -12.51 -7.54
N ALA A 113 -14.23 -11.98 -7.71
CA ALA A 113 -15.04 -12.20 -8.92
C ALA A 113 -14.40 -11.58 -10.17
N LYS A 114 -13.54 -10.57 -10.00
CA LYS A 114 -12.72 -9.95 -11.06
C LYS A 114 -11.29 -10.50 -11.11
N GLY A 115 -11.02 -11.60 -10.41
CA GLY A 115 -9.72 -12.25 -10.38
C GLY A 115 -8.63 -11.40 -9.75
N TRP A 116 -8.96 -10.52 -8.79
CA TRP A 116 -8.02 -9.65 -8.07
C TRP A 116 -7.24 -8.66 -8.94
N LYS A 117 -7.59 -8.52 -10.23
CA LYS A 117 -6.86 -7.67 -11.17
C LYS A 117 -7.23 -6.19 -11.08
N GLU A 118 -8.48 -5.91 -10.72
CA GLU A 118 -8.98 -4.54 -10.60
C GLU A 118 -9.97 -4.47 -9.44
N ASN A 119 -9.92 -3.38 -8.68
CA ASN A 119 -10.93 -3.13 -7.66
C ASN A 119 -12.28 -2.90 -8.37
N PRO A 120 -13.32 -3.69 -8.09
CA PRO A 120 -14.61 -3.53 -8.74
C PRO A 120 -15.31 -2.20 -8.44
N VAL A 121 -14.92 -1.54 -7.35
CA VAL A 121 -15.59 -0.36 -6.80
C VAL A 121 -14.62 0.81 -6.79
N GLU A 122 -15.04 1.94 -7.36
CA GLU A 122 -14.31 3.20 -7.22
C GLU A 122 -14.47 3.71 -5.78
N PHE A 123 -13.36 4.15 -5.19
CA PHE A 123 -13.34 4.62 -3.82
C PHE A 123 -12.59 5.94 -3.70
N ASP A 124 -12.97 6.72 -2.69
CA ASP A 124 -12.28 7.96 -2.39
C ASP A 124 -10.99 7.70 -1.61
N SER A 125 -9.99 8.54 -1.83
CA SER A 125 -8.66 8.36 -1.27
C SER A 125 -8.04 9.69 -0.86
N ILE A 126 -7.04 9.65 0.03
CA ILE A 126 -6.31 10.87 0.44
C ILE A 126 -5.71 11.63 -0.76
N PHE A 127 -5.46 10.95 -1.89
CA PHE A 127 -4.90 11.59 -3.09
C PHE A 127 -5.93 12.43 -3.83
N ASN A 128 -7.20 12.00 -3.84
CA ASN A 128 -8.29 12.76 -4.44
C ASN A 128 -8.51 14.08 -3.68
N GLU A 129 -8.40 14.05 -2.37
CA GLU A 129 -8.56 15.20 -1.48
C GLU A 129 -7.28 16.06 -1.32
N SER A 130 -6.20 15.66 -2.00
CA SER A 130 -4.95 16.42 -2.03
C SER A 130 -4.90 17.32 -3.26
N LYS A 131 -4.22 18.46 -3.15
CA LYS A 131 -4.08 19.39 -4.28
C LYS A 131 -3.20 18.84 -5.40
N TYR A 132 -2.16 18.09 -5.04
CA TYR A 132 -1.25 17.43 -5.97
C TYR A 132 -0.65 16.18 -5.31
N THR A 133 -0.60 15.09 -6.06
CA THR A 133 0.06 13.84 -5.67
C THR A 133 1.11 13.47 -6.70
N TRP A 134 2.30 13.13 -6.24
CA TRP A 134 3.31 12.46 -7.05
C TRP A 134 3.66 11.12 -6.41
N SER A 135 3.60 10.05 -7.18
CA SER A 135 3.86 8.69 -6.70
C SER A 135 4.82 7.95 -7.62
N TRP A 136 5.71 7.15 -7.02
CA TRP A 136 6.70 6.33 -7.71
C TRP A 136 6.66 4.91 -7.16
N GLY A 137 6.50 3.90 -8.03
CA GLY A 137 6.31 2.53 -7.56
C GLY A 137 5.75 1.55 -8.60
N SER A 138 5.03 0.54 -8.10
CA SER A 138 4.49 -0.57 -8.90
C SER A 138 3.37 -0.16 -9.87
N PRO A 139 3.38 -0.68 -11.11
CA PRO A 139 2.28 -0.54 -12.07
C PRO A 139 0.98 -1.23 -11.64
N ASP A 140 1.03 -2.18 -10.70
CA ASP A 140 -0.17 -2.85 -10.19
C ASP A 140 -0.86 -2.03 -9.09
N ILE A 141 -0.11 -1.12 -8.44
CA ILE A 141 -0.59 -0.34 -7.31
C ILE A 141 -0.96 1.08 -7.70
N LEU A 142 -0.04 1.83 -8.29
CA LEU A 142 -0.24 3.28 -8.46
C LEU A 142 -1.43 3.64 -9.35
N PRO A 143 -1.66 2.96 -10.50
CA PRO A 143 -2.73 3.35 -11.41
C PRO A 143 -4.12 3.22 -10.81
N MET A 144 -4.34 2.37 -9.80
CA MET A 144 -5.67 2.24 -9.18
C MET A 144 -6.10 3.54 -8.49
N PHE A 145 -5.15 4.26 -7.89
CA PHE A 145 -5.43 5.53 -7.22
C PHE A 145 -5.51 6.72 -8.19
N ALA A 146 -4.93 6.60 -9.39
CA ALA A 146 -5.05 7.61 -10.43
C ALA A 146 -6.34 7.46 -11.25
N LYS A 147 -6.76 6.23 -11.56
CA LYS A 147 -8.01 5.96 -12.31
C LYS A 147 -9.24 6.47 -11.57
N GLY A 148 -9.27 6.39 -10.24
CA GLY A 148 -10.36 6.89 -9.40
C GLY A 148 -10.22 8.37 -8.99
N ALA A 149 -9.19 9.07 -9.46
CA ALA A 149 -8.99 10.47 -9.14
C ALA A 149 -9.80 11.38 -10.07
N SER A 150 -10.52 12.32 -9.48
CA SER A 150 -11.43 13.22 -10.19
C SER A 150 -10.73 14.34 -11.00
N GLY A 151 -9.39 14.34 -11.12
CA GLY A 151 -8.67 15.42 -11.78
C GLY A 151 -7.22 15.13 -12.21
N ASP A 152 -6.65 16.08 -12.97
CA ASP A 152 -5.28 16.06 -13.52
C ASP A 152 -4.20 16.42 -12.47
N HIS A 153 -4.36 15.96 -11.23
CA HIS A 153 -3.48 16.31 -10.11
C HIS A 153 -2.74 15.12 -9.48
N VAL A 154 -3.07 13.89 -9.89
CA VAL A 154 -2.40 12.66 -9.44
C VAL A 154 -1.45 12.18 -10.53
N TYR A 155 -0.15 12.31 -10.29
CA TYR A 155 0.91 11.91 -11.20
C TYR A 155 1.58 10.63 -10.74
N THR A 156 1.41 9.56 -11.52
CA THR A 156 1.97 8.24 -11.24
C THR A 156 3.15 7.94 -12.15
N TYR A 157 4.28 7.57 -11.57
CA TYR A 157 5.46 7.09 -12.29
C TYR A 157 5.73 5.65 -11.91
N CYS A 158 5.51 4.74 -12.85
CA CYS A 158 5.73 3.32 -12.60
C CYS A 158 6.99 2.83 -13.32
N TYR A 159 7.68 1.87 -12.71
CA TYR A 159 8.58 1.01 -13.47
C TYR A 159 7.75 0.04 -14.34
N THR A 160 8.41 -0.67 -15.25
CA THR A 160 7.73 -1.62 -16.14
C THR A 160 7.47 -2.94 -15.42
N ALA A 161 6.38 -3.63 -15.75
CA ALA A 161 5.99 -4.88 -15.09
C ALA A 161 7.06 -5.98 -15.22
N GLU A 162 7.87 -5.95 -16.28
CA GLU A 162 8.97 -6.93 -16.45
C GLU A 162 10.11 -6.72 -15.46
N LYS A 163 10.15 -5.58 -14.74
CA LYS A 163 11.13 -5.30 -13.70
C LYS A 163 10.70 -5.81 -12.32
N GLU A 164 9.46 -6.26 -12.15
CA GLU A 164 8.94 -6.88 -10.92
C GLU A 164 9.43 -8.32 -10.76
N ASP A 165 10.74 -8.50 -10.75
CA ASP A 165 11.35 -9.79 -10.43
C ASP A 165 11.67 -9.85 -8.94
N PHE A 166 10.67 -10.21 -8.13
CA PHE A 166 10.79 -10.40 -6.68
C PHE A 166 11.68 -11.60 -6.29
N GLY A 167 12.00 -12.47 -7.26
CA GLY A 167 12.90 -13.60 -7.09
C GLY A 167 14.34 -13.35 -7.58
N ALA A 168 14.62 -12.17 -8.13
CA ALA A 168 15.94 -11.82 -8.61
C ALA A 168 16.97 -11.81 -7.48
N GLN A 169 18.22 -12.15 -7.81
CA GLN A 169 19.34 -12.08 -6.86
C GLN A 169 19.60 -10.68 -6.27
N ASP A 170 19.07 -9.63 -6.90
CA ASP A 170 19.25 -8.25 -6.46
C ASP A 170 17.91 -7.52 -6.38
N ALA A 171 17.38 -7.48 -5.16
CA ALA A 171 16.13 -6.84 -4.83
C ALA A 171 16.24 -5.32 -4.62
N THR A 172 17.46 -4.77 -4.61
CA THR A 172 17.68 -3.33 -4.38
C THR A 172 17.40 -2.48 -5.63
N LYS A 173 17.16 -3.12 -6.77
CA LYS A 173 16.97 -2.45 -8.07
C LYS A 173 15.74 -1.56 -8.10
N LEU A 174 14.62 -2.06 -7.58
CA LEU A 174 13.35 -1.30 -7.55
C LEU A 174 13.46 -0.13 -6.56
N ASP A 175 14.05 -0.37 -5.40
CA ASP A 175 14.33 0.67 -4.39
C ASP A 175 15.20 1.78 -4.95
N THR A 176 16.26 1.41 -5.67
CA THR A 176 17.18 2.36 -6.31
C THR A 176 16.47 3.15 -7.40
N TRP A 177 15.61 2.50 -8.18
CA TRP A 177 14.80 3.19 -9.18
C TRP A 177 13.89 4.25 -8.54
N VAL A 178 13.15 3.89 -7.49
CA VAL A 178 12.28 4.82 -6.75
C VAL A 178 13.13 5.96 -6.18
N PHE A 179 14.23 5.64 -5.51
CA PHE A 179 15.12 6.62 -4.89
C PHE A 179 15.68 7.62 -5.89
N ASP A 180 16.15 7.17 -7.05
CA ASP A 180 16.74 8.04 -8.07
C ASP A 180 15.70 8.97 -8.72
N HIS A 181 14.48 8.48 -8.95
CA HIS A 181 13.40 9.31 -9.51
C HIS A 181 12.94 10.38 -8.52
N VAL A 182 12.81 10.00 -7.25
CA VAL A 182 12.49 10.91 -6.16
C VAL A 182 13.57 11.98 -6.00
N LYS A 183 14.84 11.55 -6.00
CA LYS A 183 15.99 12.44 -5.92
C LYS A 183 16.04 13.40 -7.11
N CYS A 184 15.77 12.93 -8.32
CA CYS A 184 15.69 13.75 -9.52
C CYS A 184 14.60 14.82 -9.38
N ARG A 185 13.40 14.43 -8.93
CA ARG A 185 12.28 15.35 -8.71
C ARG A 185 12.61 16.41 -7.66
N ILE A 186 13.18 16.01 -6.53
CA ILE A 186 13.49 16.92 -5.42
C ILE A 186 14.64 17.87 -5.79
N LYS A 187 15.68 17.38 -6.47
CA LYS A 187 16.79 18.23 -6.94
C LYS A 187 16.36 19.24 -8.00
N GLY A 188 15.45 18.87 -8.90
CA GLY A 188 14.87 19.78 -9.88
C GLY A 188 14.04 20.90 -9.23
N CYS A 189 13.42 20.61 -8.09
CA CYS A 189 12.71 21.58 -7.26
C CYS A 189 13.60 22.11 -6.13
N LEU A 190 14.67 22.86 -6.40
CA LEU A 190 15.51 23.68 -5.47
C LEU A 190 15.29 23.51 -3.93
N PHE A 191 15.28 22.28 -3.40
CA PHE A 191 15.03 21.96 -1.99
C PHE A 191 16.10 20.97 -1.57
N ALA A 192 17.05 21.45 -0.77
CA ALA A 192 18.12 20.63 -0.22
C ALA A 192 17.56 19.72 0.89
N PHE A 193 17.03 18.56 0.51
CA PHE A 193 16.87 17.44 1.42
C PHE A 193 18.10 16.54 1.34
N HIS A 194 18.69 16.23 2.50
CA HIS A 194 19.75 15.23 2.60
C HIS A 194 19.11 13.84 2.60
N LEU A 195 18.82 13.32 1.40
CA LEU A 195 18.32 11.95 1.24
C LEU A 195 19.49 10.97 1.29
N TYR A 196 19.49 10.10 2.30
CA TYR A 196 20.50 9.05 2.48
C TYR A 196 20.13 7.83 1.64
N SER A 197 21.11 7.22 0.97
CA SER A 197 20.92 6.04 0.11
C SER A 197 20.56 4.82 0.95
N PRO A 198 19.54 4.02 0.59
CA PRO A 198 19.23 2.76 1.25
C PRO A 198 20.24 1.70 0.78
N LYS A 199 21.44 1.68 1.37
CA LYS A 199 22.42 0.59 1.16
C LYS A 199 22.41 -0.45 2.29
N SER A 200 21.55 -0.30 3.30
CA SER A 200 21.67 -1.05 4.57
C SER A 200 20.48 -1.95 4.93
N LEU A 201 19.53 -2.20 4.04
CA LEU A 201 18.42 -3.15 4.29
C LEU A 201 18.68 -4.55 3.69
N SER A 202 19.80 -4.75 3.00
CA SER A 202 20.14 -6.01 2.35
C SER A 202 21.13 -6.83 3.19
N ALA A 203 20.63 -7.56 4.19
CA ALA A 203 21.20 -8.83 4.66
C ALA A 203 20.36 -9.38 5.83
N SER A 204 19.23 -10.01 5.52
CA SER A 204 18.74 -11.10 6.37
C SER A 204 19.30 -12.40 5.81
N GLU A 205 20.12 -13.12 6.58
CA GLU A 205 20.54 -14.50 6.27
C GLU A 205 19.38 -15.51 6.35
N THR A 206 18.15 -15.03 6.55
CA THR A 206 16.92 -15.85 6.50
C THR A 206 15.89 -15.21 5.55
N GLY A 207 16.08 -15.51 4.26
CA GLY A 207 15.03 -15.62 3.23
C GLY A 207 13.87 -14.61 3.22
N GLN A 208 14.11 -13.39 2.73
CA GLN A 208 13.37 -12.70 1.66
C GLN A 208 13.85 -11.23 1.63
N PRO A 209 14.14 -10.66 0.45
CA PRO A 209 14.53 -9.26 0.38
C PRO A 209 13.35 -8.32 0.64
N GLN A 210 13.61 -7.26 1.40
CA GLN A 210 12.67 -6.18 1.70
C GLN A 210 12.75 -5.13 0.58
N VAL A 211 11.62 -4.81 -0.06
CA VAL A 211 11.56 -3.89 -1.21
C VAL A 211 10.67 -2.69 -0.87
N VAL A 212 11.18 -1.48 -1.06
CA VAL A 212 10.39 -0.24 -1.05
C VAL A 212 9.57 -0.17 -2.33
N HIS A 213 8.33 -0.65 -2.26
CA HIS A 213 7.42 -0.69 -3.41
C HIS A 213 6.93 0.69 -3.84
N SER A 214 6.80 1.64 -2.91
CA SER A 214 6.21 2.94 -3.24
C SER A 214 6.70 4.07 -2.34
N LEU A 215 7.08 5.19 -2.97
CA LEU A 215 7.17 6.49 -2.30
C LEU A 215 6.11 7.42 -2.88
N MET A 216 5.34 8.05 -1.99
CA MET A 216 4.27 8.98 -2.35
C MET A 216 4.49 10.32 -1.66
N CYS A 217 4.46 11.40 -2.43
CA CYS A 217 4.49 12.78 -1.93
C CYS A 217 3.17 13.46 -2.27
N SER A 218 2.34 13.75 -1.27
CA SER A 218 1.06 14.45 -1.43
C SER A 218 1.11 15.82 -0.74
N PHE A 219 0.62 16.85 -1.43
CA PHE A 219 0.61 18.24 -0.99
C PHE A 219 -0.84 18.69 -0.74
N PRO A 220 -1.04 19.67 0.15
CA PRO A 220 -1.96 19.61 1.29
C PRO A 220 -3.34 19.01 1.00
N VAL A 221 -3.82 18.28 2.01
CA VAL A 221 -5.12 17.60 2.06
C VAL A 221 -6.10 18.57 2.73
N ASP A 222 -7.15 18.99 2.04
CA ASP A 222 -8.15 19.94 2.56
C ASP A 222 -9.40 19.23 3.14
N SER A 223 -9.57 17.93 2.89
CA SER A 223 -10.65 17.10 3.45
C SER A 223 -10.19 15.65 3.66
N ILE A 224 -10.78 14.94 4.62
CA ILE A 224 -10.69 13.48 4.72
C ILE A 224 -12.12 12.98 4.76
N CYS A 225 -12.54 12.25 3.73
CA CYS A 225 -13.81 11.56 3.73
C CYS A 225 -13.74 10.38 4.73
N LYS A 226 -14.68 10.31 5.66
CA LYS A 226 -14.94 9.14 6.51
C LYS A 226 -16.36 8.67 6.25
#